data_AF-A0A660SDW4-F1
#
_entry.id   AF-A0A660SDW4-F1
#
_cell.length_a   1.000
_cell.length_b   1.000
_cell.length_c   1.000
_cell.angle_alpha   90.00
_cell.angle_beta   90.00
_cell.angle_gamma   90.00
#
_symmetry.space_group_name_H-M   'P 1'
#
loop_
_entity.id
_entity.type
_entity.pdbx_description
1 polymer ?
#
loop_
_entity_poly.entity_id
_entity_poly.type
_entity_poly.pdbx_seq_one_letter_code
_entity_poly.pdbx_strand_id
1 'polypeptide(L)'
;MISGPTTIAVQGGLISAVDSDTGSPPENTGDEVIDCTGRFISPGLVNLHTHSPMNIFKGIAEDVTPDDWFNREIWPYESKMEPADVEAGSRLAIAEMLDYGVTAFADHYFEASRICDVVIETGIRADIAPTLFGMAGDFEEQLSASEELIRKRSGEKGRLSLRIGPHSPYTCSPDQLAMCAESAAALGVGAHLHVEDDIA
;
A
#
# COMPACT_ATOMS: atom_id res chain seq x y z
N MET A 1 0.39 -0.78 27.57
CA MET A 1 1.80 -0.45 27.28
C MET A 1 2.67 -1.33 28.15
N ILE A 2 3.63 -2.04 27.57
CA ILE A 2 4.64 -2.76 28.35
C ILE A 2 5.64 -1.69 28.81
N SER A 3 5.87 -1.60 30.11
CA SER A 3 6.78 -0.61 30.70
C SER A 3 7.89 -1.34 31.46
N GLY A 4 9.15 -1.08 31.09
CA GLY A 4 10.33 -1.69 31.69
C GLY A 4 11.15 -2.56 30.72
N PRO A 5 12.28 -3.14 31.19
CA PRO A 5 13.09 -4.06 30.40
C PRO A 5 12.23 -5.22 29.85
N THR A 6 12.22 -5.37 28.54
CA THR A 6 11.36 -6.33 27.83
C THR A 6 12.18 -7.05 26.77
N THR A 7 12.02 -8.36 26.69
CA THR A 7 12.55 -9.19 25.62
C THR A 7 11.39 -9.65 24.73
N ILE A 8 11.55 -9.53 23.41
CA ILE A 8 10.58 -10.02 22.42
C ILE A 8 11.25 -11.15 21.64
N ALA A 9 10.70 -12.35 21.75
CA ALA A 9 11.15 -13.50 20.97
C ALA A 9 10.37 -13.58 19.66
N VAL A 10 11.09 -13.80 18.56
CA VAL A 10 10.50 -13.94 17.21
C VAL A 10 10.94 -15.28 16.63
N GLN A 11 9.96 -16.08 16.19
CA GLN A 11 10.20 -17.37 15.56
C GLN A 11 9.34 -17.50 14.29
N GLY A 12 9.95 -17.82 13.16
CA GLY A 12 9.23 -17.98 11.89
C GLY A 12 8.48 -16.70 11.44
N GLY A 13 8.96 -15.51 11.81
CA GLY A 13 8.32 -14.24 11.50
C GLY A 13 7.13 -13.88 12.39
N LEU A 14 6.88 -14.62 13.46
CA LEU A 14 5.83 -14.38 14.44
C LEU A 14 6.44 -14.08 15.81
N ILE A 15 5.78 -13.22 16.59
CA ILE A 15 6.11 -12.99 17.99
C ILE A 15 5.72 -14.26 18.77
N SER A 16 6.70 -14.96 19.33
CA SER A 16 6.50 -16.21 20.08
C SER A 16 6.36 -15.97 21.59
N ALA A 17 7.01 -14.92 22.11
CA ALA A 17 6.90 -14.52 23.51
C ALA A 17 7.19 -13.02 23.68
N VAL A 18 6.63 -12.44 24.74
CA VAL A 18 6.95 -11.08 25.20
C VAL A 18 7.11 -11.11 26.70
N ASP A 19 8.36 -11.08 27.16
CA ASP A 19 8.72 -11.24 28.56
C ASP A 19 9.17 -9.90 29.14
N SER A 20 8.29 -9.27 29.92
CA SER A 20 8.68 -8.22 30.86
C SER A 20 9.38 -8.89 32.05
N ASP A 21 10.55 -8.38 32.45
CA ASP A 21 11.32 -8.80 33.65
C ASP A 21 12.53 -9.73 33.44
N THR A 22 13.26 -9.61 32.32
CA THR A 22 14.51 -10.39 32.17
C THR A 22 15.77 -9.66 32.61
N GLY A 23 15.81 -8.31 32.63
CA GLY A 23 16.98 -7.52 33.08
C GLY A 23 18.31 -7.79 32.36
N SER A 24 18.36 -8.82 31.51
CA SER A 24 19.49 -9.36 30.78
C SER A 24 18.94 -10.27 29.67
N PRO A 25 19.49 -10.23 28.45
CA PRO A 25 19.08 -11.12 27.36
C PRO A 25 19.29 -12.59 27.75
N PRO A 26 18.48 -13.54 27.24
CA PRO A 26 18.65 -14.95 27.57
C PRO A 26 20.04 -15.44 27.10
N GLU A 27 20.83 -15.98 28.03
CA GLU A 27 22.17 -16.48 27.74
C GLU A 27 22.12 -17.88 27.10
N ASN A 28 23.04 -18.17 26.18
CA ASN A 28 23.27 -19.50 25.60
C ASN A 28 22.08 -20.12 24.83
N THR A 29 21.21 -19.32 24.23
CA THR A 29 20.09 -19.86 23.43
C THR A 29 20.48 -20.27 22.01
N GLY A 30 21.57 -19.72 21.47
CA GLY A 30 21.94 -19.89 20.06
C GLY A 30 21.13 -19.02 19.09
N ASP A 31 20.27 -18.13 19.62
CA ASP A 31 19.49 -17.18 18.84
C ASP A 31 20.30 -15.94 18.43
N GLU A 32 19.85 -15.26 17.39
CA GLU A 32 20.31 -13.91 17.05
C GLU A 32 19.73 -12.91 18.06
N VAL A 33 20.60 -12.15 18.74
CA VAL A 33 20.20 -11.16 19.74
C VAL A 33 20.43 -9.76 19.20
N ILE A 34 19.36 -8.97 19.12
CA ILE A 34 19.40 -7.54 18.78
C ILE A 34 19.22 -6.75 20.09
N ASP A 35 20.30 -6.14 20.58
CA ASP A 35 20.26 -5.30 21.77
C ASP A 35 19.65 -3.92 21.48
N CYS A 36 18.44 -3.72 21.97
CA CYS A 36 17.68 -2.47 21.86
C CYS A 36 17.72 -1.64 23.16
N THR A 37 18.71 -1.85 24.04
CA THR A 37 18.85 -1.09 25.29
C THR A 37 18.86 0.42 25.02
N GLY A 38 18.04 1.16 25.77
CA GLY A 38 17.87 2.61 25.59
C GLY A 38 17.00 3.01 24.39
N ARG A 39 16.39 2.06 23.68
CA ARG A 39 15.44 2.28 22.58
C ARG A 39 14.04 1.84 22.98
N PHE A 40 13.06 2.31 22.22
CA PHE A 40 11.69 1.81 22.27
C PHE A 40 11.46 0.91 21.06
N ILE A 41 10.74 -0.19 21.29
CA ILE A 41 10.24 -1.06 20.22
C ILE A 41 8.73 -0.83 20.10
N SER A 42 8.25 -0.59 18.90
CA SER A 42 6.83 -0.46 18.58
C SER A 42 6.45 -1.43 17.47
N PRO A 43 5.14 -1.75 17.30
CA PRO A 43 4.65 -2.23 16.02
C PRO A 43 5.07 -1.26 14.90
N GLY A 44 5.31 -1.79 13.71
CA GLY A 44 5.52 -0.96 12.54
C GLY A 44 4.26 -0.17 12.21
N LEU A 45 4.44 1.04 11.67
CA LEU A 45 3.34 1.88 11.23
C LEU A 45 2.67 1.27 9.98
N VAL A 46 1.39 1.59 9.81
CA VAL A 46 0.59 1.16 8.65
C VAL A 46 0.09 2.41 7.94
N ASN A 47 0.50 2.60 6.69
CA ASN A 47 -0.02 3.65 5.84
C ASN A 47 -1.28 3.17 5.12
N LEU A 48 -2.46 3.68 5.48
CA LEU A 48 -3.73 3.16 4.96
C LEU A 48 -4.11 3.69 3.57
N HIS A 49 -3.34 4.62 3.00
CA HIS A 49 -3.58 5.10 1.65
C HIS A 49 -2.37 5.83 1.08
N THR A 50 -1.94 5.44 -0.12
CA THR A 50 -0.93 6.16 -0.89
C THR A 50 -1.07 5.88 -2.39
N HIS A 51 -0.32 6.66 -3.16
CA HIS A 51 -0.10 6.51 -4.59
C HIS A 51 1.42 6.38 -4.78
N SER A 52 1.99 5.22 -4.44
CA SER A 52 3.44 5.06 -4.30
C SER A 52 4.27 5.51 -5.52
N PRO A 53 3.82 5.34 -6.78
CA PRO A 53 4.56 5.85 -7.93
C PRO A 53 4.71 7.36 -7.95
N MET A 54 3.76 8.11 -7.38
CA MET A 54 3.80 9.58 -7.35
C MET A 54 4.96 10.13 -6.52
N ASN A 55 5.72 9.30 -5.79
CA ASN A 55 6.92 9.76 -5.08
C ASN A 55 7.95 10.41 -6.02
N ILE A 56 7.96 10.09 -7.32
CA ILE A 56 8.80 10.80 -8.32
C ILE A 56 8.37 12.26 -8.55
N PHE A 57 7.12 12.59 -8.24
CA PHE A 57 6.51 13.92 -8.39
C PHE A 57 6.57 14.75 -7.11
N LYS A 58 7.29 14.31 -6.08
CA LYS A 58 7.34 15.02 -4.81
C LYS A 58 7.86 16.45 -5.01
N GLY A 59 7.03 17.44 -4.65
CA GLY A 59 7.38 18.85 -4.71
C GLY A 59 7.12 19.55 -6.06
N ILE A 60 6.51 18.88 -7.05
CA ILE A 60 6.31 19.51 -8.38
C ILE A 60 5.07 20.42 -8.45
N ALA A 61 4.10 20.22 -7.55
CA ALA A 61 2.79 20.87 -7.59
C ALA A 61 2.44 21.43 -6.21
N GLU A 62 3.01 22.58 -5.87
CA GLU A 62 2.82 23.30 -4.62
C GLU A 62 2.01 24.59 -4.85
N ASP A 63 1.34 25.11 -3.83
CA ASP A 63 0.62 26.40 -3.85
C ASP A 63 -0.46 26.55 -4.96
N VAL A 64 -1.15 25.45 -5.31
CA VAL A 64 -2.25 25.38 -6.30
C VAL A 64 -3.56 24.85 -5.71
N THR A 65 -4.69 25.08 -6.38
CA THR A 65 -5.99 24.51 -5.98
C THR A 65 -6.02 23.00 -6.26
N PRO A 66 -6.90 22.20 -5.62
CA PRO A 66 -7.01 20.76 -5.94
C PRO A 66 -7.31 20.48 -7.42
N ASP A 67 -8.13 21.31 -8.06
CA ASP A 67 -8.43 21.20 -9.49
C ASP A 67 -7.21 21.48 -10.37
N ASP A 68 -6.48 22.56 -10.10
CA ASP A 68 -5.22 22.88 -10.81
C ASP A 68 -4.15 21.81 -10.52
N TRP A 69 -4.04 21.35 -9.28
CA TRP A 69 -3.11 20.30 -8.84
C TRP A 69 -3.31 19.04 -9.66
N PHE A 70 -4.53 18.52 -9.75
CA PHE A 70 -4.79 17.29 -10.50
C PHE A 70 -4.71 17.53 -12.01
N ASN A 71 -5.49 18.48 -12.54
CA ASN A 71 -5.70 18.58 -13.99
C ASN A 71 -4.54 19.25 -14.74
N ARG A 72 -3.85 20.21 -14.13
CA ARG A 72 -2.80 21.00 -14.81
C ARG A 72 -1.40 20.59 -14.44
N GLU A 73 -1.19 20.15 -13.20
CA GLU A 73 0.14 19.75 -12.74
C GLU A 73 0.32 18.23 -12.82
N ILE A 74 -0.40 17.43 -12.02
CA ILE A 74 -0.15 15.99 -11.88
C ILE A 74 -0.51 15.19 -13.14
N TRP A 75 -1.75 15.29 -13.62
CA TRP A 75 -2.26 14.44 -14.69
C TRP A 75 -1.41 14.48 -15.99
N PRO A 76 -0.90 15.63 -16.45
CA PRO A 76 0.00 15.68 -17.61
C PRO A 76 1.33 14.93 -17.46
N TYR A 77 1.83 14.72 -16.24
CA TYR A 77 3.01 13.88 -15.99
C TYR A 77 2.62 12.42 -15.78
N GLU A 78 1.59 12.16 -14.95
CA GLU A 78 1.10 10.82 -14.65
C GLU A 78 0.69 10.05 -15.91
N SER A 79 -0.05 10.70 -16.82
CA SER A 79 -0.46 10.12 -18.11
C SER A 79 0.68 9.76 -19.07
N LYS A 80 1.91 10.17 -18.75
CA LYS A 80 3.12 9.87 -19.52
C LYS A 80 4.09 8.95 -18.79
N MET A 81 3.76 8.52 -17.57
CA MET A 81 4.60 7.57 -16.84
C MET A 81 4.69 6.27 -17.61
N GLU A 82 5.92 5.79 -17.79
CA GLU A 82 6.18 4.45 -18.30
C GLU A 82 6.23 3.45 -17.13
N PRO A 83 6.10 2.14 -17.40
CA PRO A 83 6.21 1.11 -16.36
C PRO A 83 7.50 1.21 -15.52
N ALA A 84 8.61 1.66 -16.12
CA ALA A 84 9.86 1.87 -15.40
C ALA A 84 9.78 3.02 -14.37
N ASP A 85 9.02 4.08 -14.68
CA ASP A 85 8.80 5.20 -13.76
C ASP A 85 7.94 4.75 -12.57
N VAL A 86 6.93 3.92 -12.84
CA VAL A 86 6.07 3.32 -11.80
C VAL A 86 6.91 2.50 -10.82
N GLU A 87 7.76 1.61 -11.34
CA GLU A 87 8.62 0.80 -10.49
C GLU A 87 9.63 1.64 -9.71
N ALA A 88 10.23 2.66 -10.34
CA ALA A 88 11.19 3.55 -9.68
C ALA A 88 10.53 4.36 -8.56
N GLY A 89 9.34 4.92 -8.81
CA GLY A 89 8.55 5.66 -7.84
C GLY A 89 8.13 4.78 -6.65
N SER A 90 7.62 3.58 -6.91
CA SER A 90 7.27 2.64 -5.85
C SER A 90 8.48 2.21 -5.02
N ARG A 91 9.65 1.95 -5.63
CA ARG A 91 10.88 1.66 -4.87
C ARG A 91 11.29 2.83 -3.99
N LEU A 92 11.20 4.07 -4.50
CA LEU A 92 11.49 5.28 -3.73
C LEU A 92 10.53 5.44 -2.54
N ALA A 93 9.23 5.25 -2.77
CA ALA A 93 8.21 5.32 -1.72
C ALA A 93 8.43 4.26 -0.63
N ILE A 94 8.73 3.02 -1.02
CA ILE A 94 8.97 1.93 -0.06
C ILE A 94 10.23 2.19 0.76
N ALA A 95 11.31 2.66 0.13
CA ALA A 95 12.55 3.00 0.85
C ALA A 95 12.30 4.08 1.91
N GLU A 96 11.55 5.13 1.55
CA GLU A 96 11.15 6.18 2.48
C GLU A 96 10.24 5.64 3.60
N MET A 97 9.20 4.88 3.26
CA MET A 97 8.30 4.28 4.23
C MET A 97 9.06 3.44 5.28
N LEU A 98 10.00 2.60 4.85
CA LEU A 98 10.81 1.79 5.75
C LEU A 98 11.71 2.64 6.66
N ASP A 99 12.29 3.73 6.14
CA ASP A 99 13.13 4.66 6.92
C ASP A 99 12.32 5.38 8.01
N TYR A 100 11.03 5.62 7.77
CA TYR A 100 10.09 6.20 8.74
C TYR A 100 9.29 5.17 9.56
N GLY A 101 9.67 3.89 9.52
CA GLY A 101 9.07 2.84 10.35
C GLY A 101 7.70 2.33 9.88
N VAL A 102 7.29 2.66 8.64
CA VAL A 102 6.12 2.07 7.98
C VAL A 102 6.48 0.68 7.46
N THR A 103 5.71 -0.33 7.87
CA THR A 103 5.96 -1.74 7.51
C THR A 103 4.84 -2.36 6.66
N ALA A 104 3.74 -1.63 6.50
CA ALA A 104 2.65 -2.00 5.64
C ALA A 104 2.01 -0.75 5.01
N PHE A 105 1.57 -0.85 3.75
CA PHE A 105 0.85 0.24 3.09
C PHE A 105 -0.32 -0.25 2.23
N ALA A 106 -1.30 0.61 2.02
CA ALA A 106 -2.32 0.40 1.00
C ALA A 106 -2.07 1.37 -0.17
N ASP A 107 -2.03 0.83 -1.38
CA ASP A 107 -1.73 1.57 -2.60
C ASP A 107 -2.92 1.58 -3.54
N HIS A 108 -3.14 2.70 -4.21
CA HIS A 108 -4.21 2.85 -5.18
C HIS A 108 -3.69 3.52 -6.44
N TYR A 109 -3.23 2.76 -7.43
CA TYR A 109 -2.62 3.36 -8.62
C TYR A 109 -2.78 2.51 -9.88
N PHE A 110 -2.46 3.10 -11.03
CA PHE A 110 -2.30 2.42 -12.31
C PHE A 110 -1.08 1.49 -12.31
N GLU A 111 -0.95 0.63 -13.34
CA GLU A 111 0.18 -0.29 -13.49
C GLU A 111 0.44 -1.15 -12.24
N ALA A 112 -0.62 -1.50 -11.50
CA ALA A 112 -0.55 -2.16 -10.20
C ALA A 112 0.27 -3.47 -10.20
N SER A 113 0.38 -4.17 -11.33
CA SER A 113 1.27 -5.34 -11.45
C SER A 113 2.74 -4.99 -11.19
N ARG A 114 3.20 -3.81 -11.61
CA ARG A 114 4.56 -3.32 -11.38
C ARG A 114 4.80 -3.02 -9.91
N ILE A 115 3.81 -2.41 -9.26
CA ILE A 115 3.83 -2.13 -7.82
C ILE A 115 3.87 -3.45 -7.04
N CYS A 116 3.08 -4.46 -7.45
CA CYS A 116 3.14 -5.79 -6.87
C CYS A 116 4.54 -6.41 -6.99
N ASP A 117 5.20 -6.30 -8.14
CA ASP A 117 6.55 -6.85 -8.35
C ASP A 117 7.56 -6.18 -7.39
N VAL A 118 7.48 -4.87 -7.23
CA VAL A 118 8.32 -4.10 -6.30
C VAL A 118 8.03 -4.46 -4.83
N VAL A 119 6.76 -4.70 -4.47
CA VAL A 119 6.39 -5.17 -3.12
C VAL A 119 7.00 -6.55 -2.84
N ILE A 120 6.95 -7.47 -3.79
CA ILE A 120 7.55 -8.81 -3.65
C ILE A 120 9.08 -8.74 -3.58
N GLU A 121 9.70 -7.87 -4.38
CA GLU A 121 11.15 -7.63 -4.36
C GLU A 121 11.63 -7.11 -3.00
N THR A 122 10.93 -6.12 -2.44
CA THR A 122 11.34 -5.44 -1.19
C THR A 122 10.91 -6.18 0.08
N GLY A 123 9.87 -7.01 0.00
CA GLY A 123 9.34 -7.78 1.13
C GLY A 123 8.51 -6.96 2.13
N ILE A 124 8.17 -5.70 1.82
CA ILE A 124 7.18 -4.93 2.62
C ILE A 124 5.79 -5.57 2.47
N ARG A 125 4.89 -5.32 3.43
CA ARG A 125 3.48 -5.76 3.32
C ARG A 125 2.67 -4.71 2.55
N ALA A 126 1.78 -5.14 1.65
CA ALA A 126 0.94 -4.20 0.92
C ALA A 126 -0.48 -4.73 0.67
N ASP A 127 -1.43 -3.80 0.59
CA ASP A 127 -2.81 -4.00 0.12
C ASP A 127 -3.01 -3.12 -1.12
N ILE A 128 -3.04 -3.71 -2.32
CA ILE A 128 -2.97 -2.97 -3.59
C ILE A 128 -4.33 -2.96 -4.28
N ALA A 129 -4.81 -1.78 -4.63
CA ALA A 129 -6.06 -1.57 -5.36
C ALA A 129 -5.77 -0.98 -6.74
N PRO A 130 -5.76 -1.79 -7.82
CA PRO A 130 -5.59 -1.28 -9.18
C PRO A 130 -6.66 -0.23 -9.49
N THR A 131 -6.23 0.94 -9.95
CA THR A 131 -7.13 2.06 -10.21
C THR A 131 -8.00 1.81 -11.43
N LEU A 132 -9.32 1.87 -11.22
CA LEU A 132 -10.35 1.87 -12.25
C LEU A 132 -10.84 3.30 -12.46
N PHE A 133 -10.65 3.83 -13.65
CA PHE A 133 -10.98 5.21 -14.00
C PHE A 133 -12.15 5.24 -15.00
N GLY A 134 -13.37 5.47 -14.49
CA GLY A 134 -14.61 5.28 -15.26
C GLY A 134 -14.80 6.19 -16.47
N MET A 135 -14.10 7.32 -16.52
CA MET A 135 -14.17 8.29 -17.63
C MET A 135 -13.27 7.95 -18.83
N ALA A 136 -12.42 6.92 -18.73
CA ALA A 136 -11.47 6.54 -19.78
C ALA A 136 -12.11 5.78 -20.97
N GLY A 137 -13.35 5.28 -20.82
CA GLY A 137 -14.10 4.62 -21.88
C GLY A 137 -13.86 3.12 -22.04
N ASP A 138 -12.97 2.54 -21.23
CA ASP A 138 -12.52 1.13 -21.25
C ASP A 138 -12.72 0.45 -19.87
N PHE A 139 -13.65 0.95 -19.05
CA PHE A 139 -13.84 0.52 -17.65
C PHE A 139 -14.02 -1.00 -17.47
N GLU A 140 -14.77 -1.67 -18.34
CA GLU A 140 -14.96 -3.13 -18.25
C GLU A 140 -13.65 -3.91 -18.47
N GLU A 141 -12.77 -3.41 -19.35
CA GLU A 141 -11.46 -4.00 -19.59
C GLU A 141 -10.56 -3.80 -18.37
N GLN A 142 -10.56 -2.59 -17.79
CA GLN A 142 -9.83 -2.29 -16.55
C GLN A 142 -10.29 -3.17 -15.38
N LEU A 143 -11.62 -3.34 -15.23
CA LEU A 143 -12.19 -4.19 -14.20
C LEU A 143 -11.77 -5.64 -14.40
N SER A 144 -11.90 -6.18 -15.62
CA SER A 144 -11.50 -7.55 -15.94
C SER A 144 -10.01 -7.81 -15.67
N ALA A 145 -9.14 -6.89 -16.07
CA ALA A 145 -7.70 -6.97 -15.80
C ALA A 145 -7.40 -6.94 -14.29
N SER A 146 -8.12 -6.10 -13.53
CA SER A 146 -7.98 -6.02 -12.07
C SER A 146 -8.40 -7.32 -11.39
N GLU A 147 -9.51 -7.93 -11.83
CA GLU A 147 -9.94 -9.22 -11.32
C GLU A 147 -8.92 -10.33 -11.60
N GLU A 148 -8.34 -10.36 -12.81
CA GLU A 148 -7.28 -11.31 -13.16
C GLU A 148 -6.07 -11.14 -12.24
N LEU A 149 -5.63 -9.89 -12.03
CA LEU A 149 -4.51 -9.58 -11.16
C LEU A 149 -4.78 -10.02 -9.71
N ILE A 150 -5.98 -9.74 -9.18
CA ILE A 150 -6.41 -10.17 -7.84
C ILE A 150 -6.33 -11.69 -7.72
N ARG A 151 -6.94 -12.45 -8.65
CA ARG A 151 -6.93 -13.91 -8.63
C ARG A 151 -5.52 -14.49 -8.69
N LYS A 152 -4.62 -13.83 -9.42
CA LYS A 152 -3.25 -14.31 -9.66
C LYS A 152 -2.28 -14.00 -8.52
N ARG A 153 -2.39 -12.81 -7.92
CA ARG A 153 -1.35 -12.23 -7.05
C ARG A 153 -1.78 -12.09 -5.58
N SER A 154 -3.07 -12.07 -5.29
CA SER A 154 -3.53 -11.89 -3.90
C SER A 154 -3.11 -13.08 -3.03
N GLY A 155 -2.54 -12.79 -1.86
CA GLY A 155 -1.94 -13.77 -0.95
C GLY A 155 -0.48 -14.11 -1.25
N GLU A 156 0.12 -13.56 -2.32
CA GLU A 156 1.51 -13.87 -2.69
C GLU A 156 2.48 -13.54 -1.54
N LYS A 157 3.36 -14.52 -1.25
CA LYS A 157 4.33 -14.51 -0.12
C LYS A 157 3.70 -14.19 1.26
N GLY A 158 2.38 -14.27 1.42
CA GLY A 158 1.68 -13.89 2.66
C GLY A 158 1.80 -12.39 3.03
N ARG A 159 2.19 -11.55 2.06
CA ARG A 159 2.47 -10.11 2.27
C ARG A 159 1.71 -9.20 1.30
N LEU A 160 1.21 -9.73 0.20
CA LEU A 160 0.49 -8.98 -0.82
C LEU A 160 -1.01 -9.33 -0.77
N SER A 161 -1.85 -8.34 -0.53
CA SER A 161 -3.31 -8.42 -0.68
C SER A 161 -3.75 -7.50 -1.83
N LEU A 162 -4.86 -7.81 -2.49
CA LEU A 162 -5.43 -6.92 -3.51
C LEU A 162 -6.93 -6.65 -3.30
N ARG A 163 -7.39 -5.50 -3.79
CA ARG A 163 -8.77 -4.99 -3.71
C ARG A 163 -9.26 -4.49 -5.07
N ILE A 164 -10.56 -4.34 -5.21
CA ILE A 164 -11.14 -3.58 -6.33
C ILE A 164 -10.98 -2.09 -6.04
N GLY A 165 -10.41 -1.34 -6.98
CA GLY A 165 -10.09 0.08 -6.77
C GLY A 165 -10.82 1.02 -7.73
N PRO A 166 -12.11 1.33 -7.57
CA PRO A 166 -12.69 2.46 -8.31
C PRO A 166 -12.07 3.76 -7.79
N HIS A 167 -11.68 4.66 -8.70
CA HIS A 167 -11.02 5.91 -8.32
C HIS A 167 -11.88 6.73 -7.36
N SER A 168 -13.08 7.12 -7.79
CA SER A 168 -13.99 7.93 -6.96
C SER A 168 -15.44 7.94 -7.48
N PRO A 169 -16.43 8.34 -6.66
CA PRO A 169 -17.80 8.56 -7.12
C PRO A 169 -17.99 9.65 -8.19
N TYR A 170 -17.03 10.56 -8.37
CA TYR A 170 -17.08 11.59 -9.40
C TYR A 170 -16.45 11.16 -10.75
N THR A 171 -15.68 10.07 -10.76
CA THR A 171 -15.06 9.50 -11.97
C THR A 171 -15.67 8.16 -12.38
N CYS A 172 -16.38 7.49 -11.47
CA CYS A 172 -17.10 6.25 -11.71
C CYS A 172 -18.60 6.46 -11.52
N SER A 173 -19.40 6.08 -12.51
CA SER A 173 -20.87 6.16 -12.42
C SER A 173 -21.43 5.23 -11.34
N PRO A 174 -22.67 5.45 -10.86
CA PRO A 174 -23.33 4.53 -9.94
C PRO A 174 -23.36 3.07 -10.43
N ASP A 175 -23.59 2.86 -11.73
CA ASP A 175 -23.58 1.53 -12.34
C ASP A 175 -22.17 0.91 -12.31
N GLN A 176 -21.14 1.70 -12.62
CA GLN A 176 -19.73 1.26 -12.53
C GLN A 176 -19.33 0.90 -11.09
N LEU A 177 -19.77 1.69 -10.10
CA LEU A 177 -19.54 1.39 -8.68
C LEU A 177 -20.29 0.12 -8.24
N ALA A 178 -21.50 -0.11 -8.74
CA ALA A 178 -22.25 -1.35 -8.48
C ALA A 178 -21.50 -2.57 -9.05
N MET A 179 -20.97 -2.47 -10.28
CA MET A 179 -20.14 -3.52 -10.87
C MET A 179 -18.89 -3.81 -10.04
N CYS A 180 -18.21 -2.77 -9.52
CA CYS A 180 -17.08 -2.95 -8.60
C CYS A 180 -17.48 -3.69 -7.33
N ALA A 181 -18.63 -3.36 -6.73
CA ALA A 181 -19.13 -4.00 -5.53
C ALA A 181 -19.47 -5.48 -5.76
N GLU A 182 -20.13 -5.79 -6.88
CA GLU A 182 -20.42 -7.18 -7.29
C GLU A 182 -19.14 -7.99 -7.50
N SER A 183 -18.16 -7.42 -8.20
CA SER A 183 -16.87 -8.04 -8.45
C SER A 183 -16.09 -8.30 -7.15
N ALA A 184 -16.03 -7.30 -6.26
CA ALA A 184 -15.38 -7.44 -4.95
C ALA A 184 -16.03 -8.56 -4.12
N ALA A 185 -17.36 -8.62 -4.11
CA ALA A 185 -18.11 -9.67 -3.43
C ALA A 185 -17.86 -11.06 -4.03
N ALA A 186 -17.85 -11.18 -5.37
CA ALA A 186 -17.59 -12.44 -6.06
C ALA A 186 -16.16 -12.97 -5.82
N LEU A 187 -15.18 -12.08 -5.69
CA LEU A 187 -13.79 -12.41 -5.40
C LEU A 187 -13.52 -12.61 -3.90
N GLY A 188 -14.45 -12.25 -3.02
CA GLY A 188 -14.26 -12.28 -1.57
C GLY A 188 -13.22 -11.26 -1.08
N VAL A 189 -13.06 -10.14 -1.80
CA VAL A 189 -12.14 -9.05 -1.45
C VAL A 189 -12.92 -7.78 -1.08
N GLY A 190 -12.18 -6.75 -0.63
CA GLY A 190 -12.76 -5.44 -0.33
C GLY A 190 -12.60 -4.47 -1.50
N ALA A 191 -13.00 -3.22 -1.28
CA ALA A 191 -12.74 -2.11 -2.19
C ALA A 191 -11.92 -1.00 -1.51
N HIS A 192 -11.16 -0.25 -2.30
CA HIS A 192 -10.41 0.93 -1.87
C HIS A 192 -10.70 2.04 -2.88
N LEU A 193 -11.32 3.13 -2.43
CA LEU A 193 -11.70 4.26 -3.28
C LEU A 193 -11.59 5.57 -2.50
N HIS A 194 -11.39 6.67 -3.22
CA HIS A 194 -11.57 7.99 -2.63
C HIS A 194 -13.06 8.24 -2.38
N VAL A 195 -13.38 8.66 -1.16
CA VAL A 195 -14.71 9.14 -0.79
C VAL A 195 -14.53 10.52 -0.22
N GLU A 196 -15.08 11.52 -0.91
CA GLU A 196 -15.10 12.89 -0.44
C GLU A 196 -16.55 13.34 -0.37
N ASP A 197 -16.94 13.87 0.79
CA ASP A 197 -18.19 14.63 0.96
C ASP A 197 -17.87 16.10 0.66
N ASP A 198 -17.61 16.46 -0.61
CA ASP A 198 -17.65 17.87 -1.01
C ASP A 198 -18.92 18.11 -1.85
N ILE A 199 -19.93 18.58 -1.13
CA ILE A 199 -21.16 19.13 -1.71
C ILE A 199 -20.77 20.45 -2.37
N ALA A 200 -20.59 20.41 -3.69
CA ALA A 200 -20.68 21.62 -4.51
C ALA A 200 -22.13 22.14 -4.54
#